data_AF-A0A9W8DI81-F1
#
_entry.id   AF-A0A9W8DI81-F1
#
_cell.length_a   1.000
_cell.length_b   1.000
_cell.length_c   1.000
_cell.angle_alpha   90.00
_cell.angle_beta   90.00
_cell.angle_gamma   90.00
#
_symmetry.space_group_name_H-M   'P 1'
#
loop_
_entity.id
_entity.type
_entity.pdbx_description
1 polymer ?
#
loop_
_entity_poly.entity_id
_entity_poly.type
_entity_poly.pdbx_seq_one_letter_code
_entity_poly.pdbx_strand_id
1 'polypeptide(L)'
;MADDPMADFLARERAALGEDADMFQADSNTSPSQSVTSPLAAEQQPEAAGDVSAAMPNLASSEFASPSSSSSAFPQTKSPSQPQEKSQFEQDWSNKQQEIILERDRASESRHAEIVKEAREAIDKFYEEYNERKDKAIEENRASQEIEAQAANRGTLWERVLKQADMVAKATTSASSSTGVSERHASPAPFGSARQQSPQQQQQQQQQSARDTSRMRELLQDLRRDPNAPGVKKAEAAA
;
A
#
# COMPACT_ATOMS: atom_id res chain seq x y z
N MET A 1 14.69 24.24 -22.48
CA MET A 1 14.74 24.95 -21.19
C MET A 1 13.46 24.56 -20.49
N ALA A 2 13.55 23.87 -19.34
CA ALA A 2 12.37 23.41 -18.64
C ALA A 2 11.75 24.61 -17.92
N ASP A 3 10.56 25.00 -18.31
CA ASP A 3 9.75 25.97 -17.58
C ASP A 3 9.41 25.34 -16.23
N ASP A 4 10.05 25.82 -15.18
CA ASP A 4 9.76 25.40 -13.81
C ASP A 4 8.32 25.84 -13.47
N PRO A 5 7.39 24.92 -13.17
CA PRO A 5 6.02 25.28 -12.83
C PRO A 5 5.93 26.24 -11.64
N MET A 6 6.95 26.24 -10.77
CA MET A 6 7.07 27.20 -9.67
C MET A 6 7.35 28.62 -10.18
N ALA A 7 8.17 28.76 -11.21
CA ALA A 7 8.50 30.05 -11.81
C ALA A 7 7.30 30.67 -12.52
N ASP A 8 6.46 29.86 -13.16
CA ASP A 8 5.23 30.33 -13.82
C ASP A 8 4.17 30.80 -12.80
N PHE A 9 4.02 30.09 -11.68
CA PHE A 9 3.16 30.53 -10.57
C PHE A 9 3.61 31.87 -9.99
N LEU A 10 4.91 32.02 -9.73
CA LEU A 10 5.49 33.28 -9.22
C LEU A 10 5.37 34.42 -10.23
N ALA A 11 5.54 34.15 -11.53
CA ALA A 11 5.36 35.15 -12.58
C ALA A 11 3.90 35.62 -12.66
N ARG A 12 2.94 34.69 -12.51
CA ARG A 12 1.51 34.99 -12.52
C ARG A 12 1.08 35.78 -11.27
N GLU A 13 1.56 35.40 -10.09
CA GLU A 13 1.34 36.15 -8.84
C GLU A 13 1.96 37.54 -8.92
N ARG A 14 3.19 37.67 -9.46
CA ARG A 14 3.84 38.97 -9.67
C ARG A 14 3.09 39.86 -10.65
N ALA A 15 2.51 39.29 -11.70
CA ALA A 15 1.67 40.05 -12.64
C ALA A 15 0.34 40.49 -12.01
N ALA A 16 -0.22 39.69 -11.10
CA ALA A 16 -1.47 40.01 -10.40
C ALA A 16 -1.28 41.09 -9.32
N LEU A 17 -0.17 41.05 -8.58
CA LEU A 17 0.14 41.97 -7.48
C LEU A 17 0.99 43.17 -7.92
N GLY A 18 1.63 43.12 -9.09
CA GLY A 18 2.46 44.20 -9.62
C GLY A 18 3.67 44.49 -8.72
N GLU A 19 3.89 45.78 -8.45
CA GLU A 19 5.04 46.26 -7.66
C GLU A 19 4.94 45.89 -6.16
N ASP A 20 3.74 45.55 -5.69
CA ASP A 20 3.46 45.10 -4.31
C ASP A 20 4.00 43.67 -4.04
N ALA A 21 4.29 42.91 -5.10
CA ALA A 21 4.84 41.55 -4.99
C ALA A 21 6.26 41.51 -4.40
N ASP A 22 7.06 42.57 -4.57
CA ASP A 22 8.43 42.63 -4.02
C ASP A 22 8.43 42.77 -2.47
N MET A 23 7.32 43.20 -1.86
CA MET A 23 7.19 43.31 -0.40
C MET A 23 7.15 41.92 0.28
N PHE A 24 6.58 40.92 -0.40
CA PHE A 24 6.51 39.54 0.11
C PHE A 24 7.84 38.77 -0.04
N GLN A 25 8.75 39.21 -0.91
CA GLN A 25 10.09 38.62 -1.00
C GLN A 25 11.07 39.17 0.05
N ALA A 26 10.82 40.38 0.56
CA ALA A 26 11.69 41.04 1.54
C ALA A 26 11.80 40.28 2.88
N ASP A 27 10.81 39.45 3.23
CA ASP A 27 10.82 38.66 4.48
C ASP A 27 11.64 37.35 4.37
N SER A 28 11.98 36.90 3.17
CA SER A 28 12.71 35.65 2.96
C SER A 28 14.21 35.74 3.28
N ASN A 29 14.74 36.96 3.51
CA ASN A 29 16.17 37.18 3.75
C ASN A 29 16.53 37.68 5.15
N THR A 30 15.57 37.71 6.10
CA THR A 30 15.86 38.03 7.50
C THR A 30 15.95 36.75 8.32
N SER A 31 17.18 36.24 8.49
CA SER A 31 17.49 35.18 9.46
C SER A 31 17.55 35.75 10.89
N PRO A 32 16.73 35.29 11.85
CA PRO A 32 17.08 35.32 13.25
C PRO A 32 17.69 33.97 13.62
N SER A 33 19.02 33.91 13.59
CA SER A 33 19.78 32.90 14.32
C SER A 33 19.60 33.18 15.82
N GLN A 34 18.83 32.34 16.52
CA GLN A 34 19.11 32.01 17.92
C GLN A 34 18.95 30.51 18.15
N SER A 35 20.13 29.92 18.31
CA SER A 35 20.42 28.59 18.82
C SER A 35 19.82 28.32 20.19
N VAL A 36 19.07 27.22 20.31
CA VAL A 36 19.13 26.35 21.50
C VAL A 36 19.23 24.90 21.04
N THR A 37 20.04 24.17 21.78
CA THR A 37 20.75 22.95 21.44
C THR A 37 19.88 21.69 21.52
N SER A 38 20.08 20.78 20.57
CA SER A 38 19.77 19.32 20.66
C SER A 38 20.43 18.70 21.92
N PRO A 39 19.91 17.59 22.53
CA PRO A 39 19.86 16.30 21.83
C PRO A 39 18.77 15.26 22.23
N LEU A 40 18.41 14.43 21.23
CA LEU A 40 18.39 12.96 21.28
C LEU A 40 17.38 12.23 22.22
N ALA A 41 16.41 11.51 21.63
CA ALA A 41 16.28 10.03 21.66
C ALA A 41 14.83 9.52 21.55
N ALA A 42 14.65 8.50 20.70
CA ALA A 42 13.74 7.35 20.82
C ALA A 42 12.21 7.52 20.73
N GLU A 43 11.69 7.19 19.54
CA GLU A 43 10.81 6.05 19.22
C GLU A 43 9.58 5.68 20.10
N GLN A 44 8.48 5.40 19.37
CA GLN A 44 7.35 4.47 19.63
C GLN A 44 5.99 5.01 20.14
N GLN A 45 5.04 4.96 19.20
CA GLN A 45 3.65 4.45 19.26
C GLN A 45 2.61 5.13 20.19
N PRO A 46 1.40 5.49 19.68
CA PRO A 46 0.35 6.10 20.48
C PRO A 46 -0.71 5.08 20.92
N GLU A 47 -0.99 4.99 22.22
CA GLU A 47 -2.28 4.52 22.77
C GLU A 47 -2.57 5.29 24.08
N ALA A 48 -3.77 5.87 24.12
CA ALA A 48 -4.56 6.28 25.28
C ALA A 48 -4.05 7.38 26.25
N ALA A 49 -4.74 8.53 26.14
CA ALA A 49 -5.23 9.40 27.22
C ALA A 49 -4.22 10.16 28.10
N GLY A 50 -4.17 11.48 27.90
CA GLY A 50 -3.71 12.42 28.92
C GLY A 50 -2.94 13.62 28.37
N ASP A 51 -3.70 14.62 27.93
CA ASP A 51 -3.40 16.06 28.10
C ASP A 51 -1.95 16.54 27.86
N VAL A 52 -1.67 17.05 26.66
CA VAL A 52 -0.73 18.15 26.44
C VAL A 52 -1.32 19.14 25.43
N SER A 53 -1.98 20.14 26.01
CA SER A 53 -2.31 21.40 25.37
C SER A 53 -1.03 22.21 25.13
N ALA A 54 -0.60 22.37 23.87
CA ALA A 54 0.21 23.50 23.42
C ALA A 54 0.21 23.61 21.88
N ALA A 55 -0.59 24.55 21.38
CA ALA A 55 -0.47 25.23 20.09
C ALA A 55 -0.69 24.40 18.80
N MET A 56 -1.81 23.69 18.72
CA MET A 56 -2.54 23.56 17.44
C MET A 56 -3.38 24.83 17.25
N PRO A 57 -3.47 25.44 16.05
CA PRO A 57 -4.41 26.52 15.81
C PRO A 57 -5.82 25.96 15.93
N ASN A 58 -6.45 26.24 17.08
CA ASN A 58 -7.83 25.92 17.37
C ASN A 58 -8.75 26.63 16.37
N LEU A 59 -9.39 25.86 15.48
CA LEU A 59 -10.37 26.35 14.51
C LEU A 59 -11.80 26.34 15.07
N ALA A 60 -11.96 26.57 16.39
CA ALA A 60 -13.25 26.75 17.02
C ALA A 60 -13.32 28.16 17.62
N SER A 61 -14.21 28.97 17.06
CA SER A 61 -14.65 30.28 17.59
C SER A 61 -13.64 31.42 17.44
N SER A 62 -13.22 31.72 16.20
CA SER A 62 -12.94 33.12 15.89
C SER A 62 -14.27 33.75 15.52
N GLU A 63 -14.84 34.44 16.51
CA GLU A 63 -15.74 35.57 16.29
C GLU A 63 -15.13 36.45 15.19
N PHE A 64 -15.59 36.25 13.96
CA PHE A 64 -15.78 37.39 13.09
C PHE A 64 -16.70 38.31 13.88
N ALA A 65 -16.11 39.34 14.48
CA ALA A 65 -16.83 40.47 15.01
C ALA A 65 -17.58 41.11 13.82
N SER A 66 -18.73 40.53 13.50
CA SER A 66 -19.88 41.33 13.12
C SER A 66 -19.91 42.47 14.13
N PRO A 67 -20.05 43.74 13.73
CA PRO A 67 -20.17 44.82 14.69
C PRO A 67 -21.30 44.45 15.64
N SER A 68 -20.93 43.94 16.82
CA SER A 68 -21.86 43.59 17.87
C SER A 68 -22.55 44.90 18.16
N SER A 69 -23.86 44.90 17.92
CA SER A 69 -24.72 46.01 18.29
C SER A 69 -24.59 46.15 19.81
N SER A 70 -23.64 46.98 20.22
CA SER A 70 -23.68 47.67 21.49
C SER A 70 -25.09 48.19 21.64
N SER A 71 -25.74 47.76 22.72
CA SER A 71 -26.99 48.29 23.22
C SER A 71 -26.86 49.79 23.48
N SER A 72 -26.87 50.57 22.40
CA SER A 72 -27.18 51.98 22.42
C SER A 72 -28.70 52.06 22.43
N ALA A 73 -29.23 52.76 23.43
CA ALA A 73 -30.63 53.14 23.53
C ALA A 73 -31.00 54.04 22.34
N PHE A 74 -31.19 53.43 21.16
CA PHE A 74 -31.85 54.08 20.05
C PHE A 74 -33.36 54.03 20.32
N PRO A 75 -34.08 55.15 20.18
CA PRO A 75 -35.54 55.12 20.24
C PRO A 75 -36.03 54.19 19.13
N GLN A 76 -36.69 53.08 19.50
CA GLN A 76 -37.45 52.26 18.57
C GLN A 76 -38.57 53.13 18.00
N THR A 77 -38.30 53.78 16.87
CA THR A 77 -39.36 54.27 16.00
C THR A 77 -39.89 53.03 15.29
N LYS A 78 -41.07 52.57 15.72
CA LYS A 78 -41.82 51.57 14.98
C LYS A 78 -42.23 52.22 13.67
N SER A 79 -41.41 52.05 12.64
CA SER A 79 -41.75 52.47 11.28
C SER A 79 -42.96 51.64 10.85
N PRO A 80 -44.06 52.25 10.40
CA PRO A 80 -45.24 51.51 9.98
C PRO A 80 -44.87 50.63 8.78
N SER A 81 -45.10 49.33 8.93
CA SER A 81 -45.00 48.34 7.87
C SER A 81 -46.08 48.63 6.81
N GLN A 82 -45.81 49.58 5.93
CA GLN A 82 -46.46 49.62 4.64
C GLN A 82 -45.87 48.48 3.81
N PRO A 83 -46.70 47.66 3.14
CA PRO A 83 -46.22 46.82 2.05
C PRO A 83 -45.77 47.76 0.93
N GLN A 84 -44.54 48.26 1.01
CA GLN A 84 -43.94 48.97 -0.11
C GLN A 84 -43.72 47.91 -1.20
N GLU A 85 -44.47 48.03 -2.29
CA GLU A 85 -44.13 47.34 -3.52
C GLU A 85 -42.66 47.62 -3.78
N LYS A 86 -41.84 46.57 -3.76
CA LYS A 86 -40.38 46.66 -3.88
C LYS A 86 -40.07 47.55 -5.08
N SER A 87 -39.22 48.55 -4.88
CA SER A 87 -38.85 49.48 -5.95
C SER A 87 -38.39 48.69 -7.18
N GLN A 88 -38.81 49.08 -8.38
CA GLN A 88 -38.47 48.37 -9.64
C GLN A 88 -36.95 48.12 -9.76
N PHE A 89 -36.14 49.05 -9.26
CA PHE A 89 -34.69 48.90 -9.18
C PHE A 89 -34.24 47.74 -8.29
N GLU A 90 -34.87 47.54 -7.12
CA GLU A 90 -34.58 46.42 -6.23
C GLU A 90 -34.99 45.09 -6.86
N GLN A 91 -36.08 45.08 -7.65
CA GLN A 91 -36.51 43.89 -8.38
C GLN A 91 -35.47 43.53 -9.46
N ASP A 92 -35.06 44.49 -10.28
CA ASP A 92 -34.05 44.29 -11.33
C ASP A 92 -32.70 43.85 -10.76
N TRP A 93 -32.28 44.44 -9.64
CA TRP A 93 -31.05 44.05 -8.96
C TRP A 93 -31.14 42.65 -8.35
N SER A 94 -32.28 42.32 -7.70
CA SER A 94 -32.53 40.99 -7.15
C SER A 94 -32.51 39.92 -8.24
N ASN A 95 -33.13 40.20 -9.39
CA ASN A 95 -33.16 39.27 -10.53
C ASN A 95 -31.75 39.02 -11.07
N LYS A 96 -30.94 40.07 -11.25
CA LYS A 96 -29.53 39.92 -11.70
C LYS A 96 -28.68 39.14 -10.71
N GLN A 97 -28.84 39.39 -9.41
CA GLN A 97 -28.12 38.62 -8.39
C GLN A 97 -28.53 37.15 -8.40
N GLN A 98 -29.82 36.87 -8.49
CA GLN A 98 -30.33 35.50 -8.58
C GLN A 98 -29.79 34.79 -9.82
N GLU A 99 -29.73 35.46 -10.98
CA GLU A 99 -29.15 34.89 -12.20
C GLU A 99 -27.67 34.55 -12.04
N ILE A 100 -26.87 35.44 -11.43
CA ILE A 100 -25.45 35.18 -11.16
C ILE A 100 -25.27 34.01 -10.19
N ILE A 101 -26.09 33.93 -9.15
CA ILE A 101 -26.08 32.83 -8.19
C ILE A 101 -26.42 31.51 -8.88
N LEU A 102 -27.48 31.49 -9.70
CA LEU A 102 -27.89 30.30 -10.45
C LEU A 102 -26.79 29.82 -11.40
N GLU A 103 -26.10 30.73 -12.09
CA GLU A 103 -25.00 30.35 -12.99
C GLU A 103 -23.82 29.76 -12.21
N ARG A 104 -23.45 30.37 -11.08
CA ARG A 104 -22.38 29.88 -10.21
C ARG A 104 -22.73 28.52 -9.59
N ASP A 105 -23.98 28.36 -9.15
CA ASP A 105 -24.47 27.14 -8.54
C ASP A 105 -24.53 26.02 -9.59
N ARG A 106 -24.97 26.31 -10.81
CA ARG A 106 -24.90 25.37 -11.95
C ARG A 106 -23.48 24.92 -12.26
N ALA A 107 -22.51 25.83 -12.26
CA ALA A 107 -21.10 25.49 -12.46
C ALA A 107 -20.55 24.62 -11.31
N SER A 108 -20.95 24.91 -10.07
CA SER A 108 -20.58 24.09 -8.91
C SER A 108 -21.18 22.69 -8.96
N GLU A 109 -22.47 22.58 -9.32
CA GLU A 109 -23.18 21.31 -9.47
C GLU A 109 -22.57 20.47 -10.60
N SER A 110 -22.22 21.09 -11.73
CA SER A 110 -21.57 20.37 -12.83
C SER A 110 -20.21 19.81 -12.42
N ARG A 111 -19.39 20.59 -11.71
CA ARG A 111 -18.09 20.10 -11.19
C ARG A 111 -18.28 18.99 -10.17
N HIS A 112 -19.25 19.11 -9.27
CA HIS A 112 -19.54 18.07 -8.30
C HIS A 112 -20.03 16.78 -8.98
N ALA A 113 -20.90 16.90 -9.98
CA ALA A 113 -21.38 15.76 -10.75
C ALA A 113 -20.25 15.06 -11.51
N GLU A 114 -19.29 15.82 -12.07
CA GLU A 114 -18.10 15.28 -12.73
C GLU A 114 -17.22 14.51 -11.74
N ILE A 115 -16.95 15.08 -10.56
CA ILE A 115 -16.17 14.40 -9.50
C ILE A 115 -16.86 13.12 -9.05
N VAL A 116 -18.18 13.15 -8.85
CA VAL A 116 -18.95 11.95 -8.45
C VAL A 116 -18.93 10.89 -9.55
N LYS A 117 -19.02 11.31 -10.81
CA LYS A 117 -18.93 10.40 -11.96
C LYS A 117 -17.53 9.78 -12.05
N GLU A 118 -16.48 10.58 -11.97
CA GLU A 118 -15.09 10.11 -11.95
C GLU A 118 -14.83 9.15 -10.79
N ALA A 119 -15.33 9.46 -9.59
CA ALA A 119 -15.21 8.58 -8.44
C ALA A 119 -15.92 7.22 -8.66
N ARG A 120 -17.07 7.20 -9.33
CA ARG A 120 -17.77 5.95 -9.69
C ARG A 120 -16.97 5.15 -10.71
N GLU A 121 -16.51 5.80 -11.78
CA GLU A 121 -15.69 5.16 -12.81
C GLU A 121 -14.37 4.62 -12.23
N ALA A 122 -13.75 5.33 -11.29
CA ALA A 122 -12.56 4.87 -10.59
C ALA A 122 -12.82 3.61 -9.74
N ILE A 123 -14.00 3.50 -9.11
CA ILE A 123 -14.40 2.30 -8.39
C ILE A 123 -14.59 1.14 -9.36
N ASP A 124 -15.31 1.35 -10.45
CA ASP A 124 -15.55 0.30 -11.46
C ASP A 124 -14.22 -0.19 -12.06
N LYS A 125 -13.35 0.75 -12.47
CA LYS A 125 -12.00 0.47 -12.97
C LYS A 125 -11.15 -0.31 -11.96
N PHE A 126 -11.24 0.03 -10.67
CA PHE A 126 -10.51 -0.71 -9.64
C PHE A 126 -10.93 -2.18 -9.58
N TYR A 127 -12.23 -2.46 -9.67
CA TYR A 127 -12.73 -3.84 -9.65
C TYR A 127 -12.42 -4.59 -10.94
N GLU A 128 -12.48 -3.93 -12.09
CA GLU A 128 -12.03 -4.49 -13.36
C GLU A 128 -10.55 -4.88 -13.27
N GLU A 129 -9.66 -3.95 -12.91
CA GLU A 129 -8.22 -4.21 -12.79
C GLU A 129 -7.89 -5.25 -11.71
N TYR A 130 -8.64 -5.27 -10.59
CA TYR A 130 -8.46 -6.28 -9.55
C TYR A 130 -8.84 -7.67 -10.05
N ASN A 131 -9.99 -7.79 -10.73
CA ASN A 131 -10.45 -9.05 -11.29
C ASN A 131 -9.49 -9.53 -12.39
N GLU A 132 -9.07 -8.64 -13.30
CA GLU A 132 -8.06 -8.96 -14.31
C GLU A 132 -6.75 -9.41 -13.68
N ARG A 133 -6.27 -8.74 -12.61
CA ARG A 133 -5.06 -9.15 -11.89
C ARG A 133 -5.23 -10.53 -11.24
N LYS A 134 -6.39 -10.79 -10.63
CA LYS A 134 -6.72 -12.08 -10.04
C LYS A 134 -6.76 -13.18 -11.10
N ASP A 135 -7.45 -12.94 -12.20
CA ASP A 135 -7.60 -13.90 -13.28
C ASP A 135 -6.26 -14.15 -13.98
N LYS A 136 -5.47 -13.09 -14.22
CA LYS A 136 -4.10 -13.22 -14.73
C LYS A 136 -3.20 -14.01 -13.79
N ALA A 137 -3.31 -13.80 -12.48
CA ALA A 137 -2.53 -14.58 -11.51
C ALA A 137 -2.97 -16.06 -11.50
N ILE A 138 -4.27 -16.34 -11.62
CA ILE A 138 -4.78 -17.72 -11.73
C ILE A 138 -4.29 -18.36 -13.03
N GLU A 139 -4.39 -17.65 -14.15
CA GLU A 139 -3.95 -18.13 -15.46
C GLU A 139 -2.43 -18.36 -15.49
N GLU A 140 -1.64 -17.46 -14.89
CA GLU A 140 -0.18 -17.63 -14.77
C GLU A 140 0.18 -18.85 -13.90
N ASN A 141 -0.51 -19.06 -12.78
CA ASN A 141 -0.31 -20.25 -11.96
C ASN A 141 -0.72 -21.53 -12.70
N ARG A 142 -1.84 -21.49 -13.44
CA ARG A 142 -2.32 -22.61 -14.26
C ARG A 142 -1.33 -22.94 -15.38
N ALA A 143 -0.91 -21.94 -16.13
CA ALA A 143 0.07 -22.07 -17.20
C ALA A 143 1.42 -22.56 -16.67
N SER A 144 1.86 -22.06 -15.50
CA SER A 144 3.09 -22.53 -14.85
C SER A 144 3.00 -24.00 -14.45
N GLN A 145 1.87 -24.42 -13.86
CA GLN A 145 1.63 -25.84 -13.55
C GLN A 145 1.58 -26.71 -14.79
N GLU A 146 0.99 -26.22 -15.88
CA GLU A 146 0.94 -26.95 -17.14
C GLU A 146 2.35 -27.09 -17.77
N ILE A 147 3.15 -26.03 -17.76
CA ILE A 147 4.56 -26.08 -18.19
C ILE A 147 5.35 -27.04 -17.30
N GLU A 148 5.14 -27.03 -15.99
CA GLU A 148 5.80 -27.95 -15.07
C GLU A 148 5.36 -29.40 -15.31
N ALA A 149 4.07 -29.65 -15.52
CA ALA A 149 3.55 -30.98 -15.85
C ALA A 149 4.08 -31.48 -17.20
N GLN A 150 4.13 -30.61 -18.21
CA GLN A 150 4.76 -30.94 -19.50
C GLN A 150 6.26 -31.17 -19.34
N ALA A 151 6.97 -30.38 -18.54
CA ALA A 151 8.39 -30.56 -18.26
C ALA A 151 8.68 -31.81 -17.42
N ALA A 152 7.76 -32.22 -16.53
CA ALA A 152 7.83 -33.46 -15.77
C ALA A 152 7.58 -34.69 -16.68
N ASN A 153 6.71 -34.53 -17.69
CA ASN A 153 6.39 -35.58 -18.65
C ASN A 153 7.34 -35.64 -19.86
N ARG A 154 8.13 -34.57 -20.10
CA ARG A 154 9.09 -34.48 -21.21
C ARG A 154 10.40 -35.19 -20.86
N GLY A 155 10.91 -35.97 -21.82
CA GLY A 155 12.17 -36.70 -21.72
C GLY A 155 12.01 -38.21 -21.70
N THR A 156 13.15 -38.91 -21.69
CA THR A 156 13.17 -40.39 -21.60
C THR A 156 12.76 -40.84 -20.20
N LEU A 157 12.37 -42.12 -20.05
CA LEU A 157 11.97 -42.69 -18.75
C LEU A 157 13.04 -42.45 -17.67
N TRP A 158 14.32 -42.55 -18.03
CA TRP A 158 15.46 -42.33 -17.15
C TRP A 158 15.64 -40.87 -16.73
N GLU A 159 15.32 -39.90 -17.60
CA GLU A 159 15.31 -38.48 -17.22
C GLU A 159 14.24 -38.16 -16.18
N ARG A 160 13.08 -38.83 -16.25
CA ARG A 160 12.02 -38.69 -15.24
C ARG A 160 12.43 -39.31 -13.90
N VAL A 161 13.03 -40.50 -13.93
CA VAL A 161 13.52 -41.19 -12.72
C VAL A 161 14.63 -40.36 -12.04
N LEU A 162 15.54 -39.76 -12.82
CA LEU A 162 16.59 -38.89 -12.29
C LEU A 162 16.00 -37.64 -11.61
N LYS A 163 15.04 -36.96 -12.25
CA LYS A 163 14.33 -35.81 -11.67
C LYS A 163 13.63 -36.18 -10.35
N GLN A 164 12.96 -37.33 -10.31
CA GLN A 164 12.30 -37.82 -9.09
C GLN A 164 13.31 -38.15 -7.98
N ALA A 165 14.46 -38.74 -8.33
CA ALA A 165 15.54 -38.99 -7.38
C ALA A 165 16.14 -37.69 -6.80
N ASP A 166 16.30 -36.66 -7.62
CA ASP A 166 16.76 -35.34 -7.18
C ASP A 166 15.72 -34.61 -6.32
N MET A 167 14.42 -34.75 -6.61
CA MET A 167 13.34 -34.23 -5.75
C MET A 167 13.36 -34.91 -4.37
N VAL A 168 13.50 -36.23 -4.30
CA VAL A 168 13.61 -36.98 -3.04
C VAL A 168 14.87 -36.57 -2.29
N ALA A 169 16.01 -36.43 -2.98
CA ALA A 169 17.24 -35.96 -2.37
C ALA A 169 17.08 -34.55 -1.76
N LYS A 170 16.49 -33.62 -2.50
CA LYS A 170 16.21 -32.26 -2.02
C LYS A 170 15.24 -32.24 -0.83
N ALA A 171 14.23 -33.11 -0.83
CA ALA A 171 13.32 -33.27 0.31
C ALA A 171 14.05 -33.81 1.56
N THR A 172 14.96 -34.78 1.39
CA THR A 172 15.74 -35.32 2.51
C THR A 172 16.76 -34.33 3.06
N THR A 173 17.41 -33.52 2.21
CA THR A 173 18.37 -32.50 2.66
C THR A 173 17.67 -31.30 3.31
N SER A 174 16.55 -30.84 2.76
CA SER A 174 15.76 -29.75 3.37
C SER A 174 15.20 -30.13 4.74
N ALA A 175 14.68 -31.35 4.91
CA ALA A 175 14.22 -31.87 6.21
C ALA A 175 15.36 -31.96 7.26
N SER A 176 16.58 -32.27 6.83
CA SER A 176 17.75 -32.27 7.74
C SER A 176 18.15 -30.85 8.17
N SER A 177 17.95 -29.85 7.31
CA SER A 177 18.30 -28.44 7.59
C SER A 177 17.26 -27.70 8.45
N SER A 178 15.99 -28.12 8.44
CA SER A 178 14.92 -27.47 9.22
C SER A 178 14.88 -27.90 10.69
N THR A 179 15.63 -28.93 11.09
CA THR A 179 15.64 -29.45 12.48
C THR A 179 16.61 -28.66 13.39
N GLY A 180 17.27 -27.61 12.89
CA GLY A 180 18.31 -26.87 13.61
C GLY A 180 17.94 -25.48 14.16
N VAL A 181 16.74 -24.94 13.85
CA VAL A 181 16.34 -23.60 14.30
C VAL A 181 14.93 -23.65 14.89
N SER A 182 14.84 -23.90 16.19
CA SER A 182 13.68 -23.56 17.01
C SER A 182 14.20 -22.90 18.28
N GLU A 183 14.50 -21.61 18.12
CA GLU A 183 14.72 -20.68 19.20
C GLU A 183 13.39 -20.48 19.96
N ARG A 184 13.53 -20.37 21.27
CA ARG A 184 12.53 -20.77 22.27
C ARG A 184 11.60 -19.60 22.59
N HIS A 185 10.30 -19.75 22.33
CA HIS A 185 9.27 -19.00 23.03
C HIS A 185 8.11 -19.92 23.41
N ALA A 186 8.20 -20.54 24.60
CA ALA A 186 7.10 -21.23 25.24
C ALA A 186 7.10 -20.93 26.74
N SER A 187 5.97 -20.40 27.23
CA SER A 187 5.70 -20.09 28.64
C SER A 187 5.51 -21.37 29.50
N PRO A 188 5.66 -21.28 30.83
CA PRO A 188 5.87 -22.43 31.70
C PRO A 188 4.59 -22.95 32.35
N ALA A 189 4.47 -24.28 32.48
CA ALA A 189 3.55 -24.98 33.38
C ALA A 189 4.12 -26.39 33.71
N PRO A 190 3.70 -27.08 34.78
CA PRO A 190 4.57 -27.32 35.93
C PRO A 190 5.02 -28.78 36.12
N PHE A 191 6.13 -28.89 36.85
CA PHE A 191 6.62 -30.00 37.69
C PHE A 191 5.86 -31.34 37.63
N GLY A 192 6.54 -32.37 37.11
CA GLY A 192 6.15 -33.77 37.24
C GLY A 192 7.30 -34.74 36.93
N SER A 193 7.90 -35.27 38.00
CA SER A 193 8.67 -36.53 38.08
C SER A 193 9.92 -36.72 37.20
N ALA A 194 11.06 -36.51 37.86
CA ALA A 194 12.33 -37.13 37.53
C ALA A 194 12.19 -38.66 37.43
N ARG A 195 12.36 -39.19 36.22
CA ARG A 195 12.64 -40.62 35.99
C ARG A 195 14.05 -40.77 35.47
N GLN A 196 14.94 -41.08 36.40
CA GLN A 196 16.32 -41.46 36.20
C GLN A 196 16.36 -42.73 35.33
N GLN A 197 16.95 -42.66 34.13
CA GLN A 197 17.37 -43.82 33.36
C GLN A 197 18.82 -43.64 32.88
N SER A 198 19.57 -44.70 33.08
CA SER A 198 21.02 -44.86 32.98
C SER A 198 21.58 -44.64 31.57
N PRO A 199 22.83 -44.15 31.41
CA PRO A 199 23.49 -44.04 30.13
C PRO A 199 24.24 -45.35 29.82
N GLN A 200 23.53 -46.39 29.38
CA GLN A 200 24.17 -47.58 28.79
C GLN A 200 23.25 -48.25 27.77
N GLN A 201 23.05 -47.54 26.66
CA GLN A 201 22.78 -48.11 25.33
C GLN A 201 22.92 -47.02 24.24
N GLN A 202 24.00 -46.24 24.32
CA GLN A 202 24.55 -45.57 23.14
C GLN A 202 25.62 -46.50 22.56
N GLN A 203 25.29 -47.13 21.44
CA GLN A 203 26.16 -47.69 20.40
C GLN A 203 25.54 -48.99 19.86
N GLN A 204 24.51 -48.86 19.02
CA GLN A 204 24.31 -49.79 17.88
C GLN A 204 23.17 -49.44 16.90
N GLN A 205 22.47 -48.31 17.06
CA GLN A 205 21.52 -47.84 16.03
C GLN A 205 21.75 -46.36 15.67
N GLN A 206 22.93 -46.04 15.15
CA GLN A 206 23.22 -44.76 14.50
C GLN A 206 23.89 -44.95 13.12
N GLN A 207 23.61 -46.05 12.43
CA GLN A 207 24.08 -46.27 11.05
C GLN A 207 22.98 -46.71 10.10
N GLN A 208 21.75 -46.24 10.30
CA GLN A 208 20.95 -45.90 9.12
C GLN A 208 21.44 -44.54 8.63
N SER A 209 22.70 -44.54 8.17
CA SER A 209 23.23 -43.49 7.30
C SER A 209 22.15 -43.18 6.27
N ALA A 210 21.82 -41.90 6.12
CA ALA A 210 20.98 -41.41 5.04
C ALA A 210 21.35 -42.19 3.78
N ARG A 211 20.45 -43.05 3.29
CA ARG A 211 20.76 -44.03 2.23
C ARG A 211 21.54 -43.31 1.13
N ASP A 212 22.79 -43.69 0.94
CA ASP A 212 23.66 -43.03 -0.04
C ASP A 212 23.06 -43.26 -1.44
N THR A 213 22.38 -42.23 -1.96
CA THR A 213 21.76 -42.25 -3.28
C THR A 213 22.75 -41.89 -4.39
N SER A 214 24.01 -41.58 -4.05
CA SER A 214 24.99 -41.08 -5.01
C SER A 214 25.33 -42.14 -6.07
N ARG A 215 25.57 -43.39 -5.66
CA ARG A 215 25.82 -44.51 -6.59
C ARG A 215 24.62 -44.83 -7.48
N MET A 216 23.41 -44.71 -6.94
CA MET A 216 22.18 -44.88 -7.72
C MET A 216 22.03 -43.75 -8.75
N ARG A 217 22.36 -42.51 -8.39
CA ARG A 217 22.31 -41.37 -9.32
C ARG A 217 23.35 -41.47 -10.43
N GLU A 218 24.55 -41.94 -10.13
CA GLU A 218 25.59 -42.19 -11.13
C GLU A 218 25.13 -43.22 -12.18
N LEU A 219 24.58 -44.36 -11.73
CA LEU A 219 24.00 -45.38 -12.62
C LEU A 219 22.85 -44.83 -13.48
N LEU A 220 21.99 -43.98 -12.91
CA LEU A 220 20.89 -43.34 -13.64
C LEU A 220 21.38 -42.30 -14.67
N GLN A 221 22.51 -41.63 -14.41
CA GLN A 221 23.14 -40.71 -15.37
C GLN A 221 23.78 -41.45 -16.55
N ASP A 222 24.36 -42.62 -16.32
CA ASP A 222 24.90 -43.46 -17.38
C ASP A 222 23.80 -44.04 -18.27
N LEU A 223 22.71 -44.54 -17.67
CA LEU A 223 21.52 -45.00 -18.39
C LEU A 223 20.82 -43.90 -19.19
N ARG A 224 20.98 -42.63 -18.79
CA ARG A 224 20.50 -41.47 -19.56
C ARG A 224 21.34 -41.23 -20.82
N ARG A 225 22.64 -41.51 -20.78
CA ARG A 225 23.59 -41.30 -21.89
C ARG A 225 23.65 -42.49 -22.85
N ASP A 226 23.24 -43.68 -22.41
CA ASP A 226 23.27 -44.89 -23.21
C ASP A 226 22.11 -44.95 -24.24
N PRO A 227 22.39 -44.97 -25.55
CA PRO A 227 21.36 -45.12 -26.59
C PRO A 227 20.71 -46.51 -26.60
N ASN A 228 21.27 -47.51 -25.90
CA ASN A 228 20.71 -48.85 -25.74
C ASN A 228 19.90 -49.04 -24.45
N ALA A 229 19.70 -47.98 -23.67
CA ALA A 229 18.97 -48.07 -22.42
C ALA A 229 17.51 -48.54 -22.65
N PRO A 230 16.96 -49.39 -21.75
CA PRO A 230 15.58 -49.85 -21.83
C PRO A 230 14.61 -48.66 -21.91
N GLY A 231 13.72 -48.67 -22.90
CA GLY A 231 12.74 -47.59 -23.11
C GLY A 231 13.15 -46.49 -24.09
N VAL A 232 14.40 -46.46 -24.57
CA VAL A 232 14.87 -45.52 -25.60
C VAL A 232 14.62 -46.07 -27.02
N LYS A 233 14.83 -47.38 -27.23
CA LYS A 233 14.74 -48.04 -28.55
C LYS A 233 13.33 -48.42 -29.02
N LYS A 234 12.30 -48.28 -28.18
CA LYS A 234 10.93 -48.71 -28.52
C LYS A 234 10.22 -47.80 -29.54
N ALA A 235 10.83 -46.67 -29.90
CA ALA A 235 10.30 -45.77 -30.94
C ALA A 235 10.73 -46.15 -32.37
N GLU A 236 11.77 -46.98 -32.55
CA GLU A 236 12.31 -47.32 -33.88
C GLU A 236 11.80 -48.68 -34.40
N ALA A 237 11.34 -49.58 -33.52
CA ALA A 237 10.88 -50.93 -33.90
C ALA A 237 9.34 -51.05 -34.09
N ALA A 238 8.62 -49.92 -34.16
CA ALA A 238 7.16 -49.88 -34.30
C ALA A 238 6.68 -48.87 -35.36
N ALA A 239 7.47 -48.72 -36.44
CA ALA A 239 7.07 -48.08 -37.69
C ALA A 239 7.11 -49.12 -38.82
#